data_AF-A0A6B2G7U6-F1
#
_entry.id   AF-A0A6B2G7U6-F1
#
_cell.length_a   1.000
_cell.length_b   1.000
_cell.length_c   1.000
_cell.angle_alpha   90.00
_cell.angle_beta   90.00
_cell.angle_gamma   90.00
#
_symmetry.space_group_name_H-M   'P 1'
#
loop_
_entity.id
_entity.type
_entity.pdbx_description
1 polymer ?
#
loop_
_entity_poly.entity_id
_entity_poly.type
_entity_poly.pdbx_seq_one_letter_code
_entity_poly.pdbx_strand_id
1 'polypeptide(L)'
;FNMNESIFNKLLKIPFSIDQLCEMSSSEIGSILHHESVGSLVKQMLSSFPRIQIHACAQPLTRSVLQISLTFTTLFSWNHTLMGFGSDLWIFWVEDPETHNIYHHSQISINNKKIKSKEPITEMFTIPIYEPLPSQYIIKAVSARFLGAESECLIDAHNLILPEEYSAFTKLLPLLPLATHALKNELYQKIYPFSYFNPIQTQVFHSLYHTDVNVLMGAPTGSGKTIVAEIAILRSFNQFPLSKIIYIAPMKALVKERFVDWNAKFGKILDKKNC
;
A
#
# COMPACT_ATOMS: atom_id res chain seq x y z
N PHE A 1 -38.94 -14.19 -4.04
CA PHE A 1 -39.40 -15.25 -4.96
C PHE A 1 -40.40 -16.15 -4.23
N ASN A 2 -41.45 -16.63 -4.89
CA ASN A 2 -42.40 -17.59 -4.30
C ASN A 2 -41.98 -19.01 -4.67
N MET A 3 -41.08 -19.61 -3.88
CA MET A 3 -40.72 -21.02 -4.01
C MET A 3 -41.62 -21.86 -3.10
N ASN A 4 -42.09 -23.00 -3.61
CA ASN A 4 -42.88 -23.95 -2.80
C ASN A 4 -41.97 -24.58 -1.73
N GLU A 5 -42.45 -24.67 -0.50
CA GLU A 5 -41.71 -25.24 0.64
C GLU A 5 -41.25 -26.67 0.39
N SER A 6 -42.06 -27.46 -0.34
CA SER A 6 -41.69 -28.82 -0.76
C SER A 6 -40.46 -28.88 -1.67
N ILE A 7 -40.30 -27.90 -2.56
CA ILE A 7 -39.14 -27.77 -3.46
C ILE A 7 -37.92 -27.31 -2.68
N PHE A 8 -38.10 -26.36 -1.76
CA PHE A 8 -37.02 -25.88 -0.90
C PHE A 8 -36.44 -27.01 -0.02
N ASN A 9 -37.31 -27.82 0.59
CA ASN A 9 -36.90 -28.98 1.37
C ASN A 9 -36.20 -30.06 0.53
N LYS A 10 -36.53 -30.18 -0.76
CA LYS A 10 -35.79 -31.03 -1.69
C LYS A 10 -34.40 -30.45 -1.97
N LEU A 11 -34.30 -29.14 -2.26
CA LEU A 11 -33.02 -28.45 -2.50
C LEU A 11 -32.04 -28.61 -1.33
N LEU A 12 -32.53 -28.49 -0.09
CA LEU A 12 -31.70 -28.68 1.12
C LEU A 12 -31.10 -30.08 1.27
N LYS A 13 -31.66 -31.09 0.62
CA LYS A 13 -31.22 -32.50 0.71
C LYS A 13 -30.27 -32.91 -0.41
N ILE A 14 -30.00 -32.02 -1.35
CA ILE A 14 -29.15 -32.31 -2.50
C ILE A 14 -27.67 -32.22 -2.07
N PRO A 15 -26.81 -33.17 -2.49
CA PRO A 15 -25.39 -33.19 -2.12
C PRO A 15 -24.52 -32.27 -2.99
N PHE A 16 -25.07 -31.17 -3.53
CA PHE A 16 -24.35 -30.23 -4.41
C PHE A 16 -24.16 -28.89 -3.73
N SER A 17 -22.97 -28.28 -3.89
CA SER A 17 -22.71 -26.93 -3.42
C SER A 17 -23.40 -25.88 -4.29
N ILE A 18 -23.54 -24.65 -3.77
CA ILE A 18 -24.11 -23.54 -4.54
C ILE A 18 -23.33 -23.28 -5.82
N ASP A 19 -22.00 -23.37 -5.77
CA ASP A 19 -21.16 -23.17 -6.95
C ASP A 19 -21.35 -24.27 -7.99
N GLN A 20 -21.44 -25.53 -7.56
CA GLN A 20 -21.78 -26.64 -8.46
C GLN A 20 -23.14 -26.41 -9.11
N LEU A 21 -24.18 -26.09 -8.34
CA LEU A 21 -25.51 -25.80 -8.87
C LEU A 21 -25.51 -24.61 -9.85
N CYS A 22 -24.64 -23.62 -9.64
CA CYS A 22 -24.48 -22.48 -10.54
C CYS A 22 -23.88 -22.87 -11.90
N GLU A 23 -23.13 -23.95 -12.00
CA GLU A 23 -22.57 -24.45 -13.27
C GLU A 23 -23.59 -25.30 -14.05
N MET A 24 -24.50 -25.99 -13.36
CA MET A 24 -25.49 -26.90 -13.97
C MET A 24 -26.51 -26.18 -14.86
N SER A 25 -27.02 -26.86 -15.89
CA SER A 25 -28.07 -26.31 -16.75
C SER A 25 -29.43 -26.28 -16.05
N SER A 26 -30.37 -25.44 -16.51
CA SER A 26 -31.73 -25.39 -15.93
C SER A 26 -32.46 -26.74 -16.04
N SER A 27 -32.19 -27.51 -17.10
CA SER A 27 -32.78 -28.83 -17.32
C SER A 27 -32.22 -29.88 -16.36
N GLU A 28 -30.92 -29.85 -16.08
CA GLU A 28 -30.28 -30.71 -15.08
C GLU A 28 -30.84 -30.46 -13.68
N ILE A 29 -30.93 -29.18 -13.28
CA ILE A 29 -31.50 -28.78 -11.99
C ILE A 29 -32.96 -29.25 -11.88
N GLY A 30 -33.74 -29.07 -12.95
CA GLY A 30 -35.12 -29.56 -13.02
C GLY A 30 -35.25 -31.07 -12.89
N SER A 31 -34.33 -31.81 -13.53
CA SER A 31 -34.26 -33.27 -13.47
C SER A 31 -33.94 -33.78 -12.06
N ILE A 32 -32.97 -33.16 -11.38
CA ILE A 32 -32.57 -33.50 -10.00
C ILE A 32 -33.71 -33.26 -9.01
N LEU A 33 -34.50 -32.21 -9.22
CA LEU A 33 -35.66 -31.90 -8.39
C LEU A 33 -36.90 -32.74 -8.74
N HIS A 34 -36.83 -33.54 -9.81
CA HIS A 34 -37.95 -34.21 -10.46
C HIS A 34 -39.09 -33.25 -10.83
N HIS A 35 -38.74 -32.01 -11.17
CA HIS A 35 -39.66 -30.93 -11.55
C HIS A 35 -38.99 -30.00 -12.57
N GLU A 36 -39.12 -30.31 -13.87
CA GLU A 36 -38.47 -29.56 -14.96
C GLU A 36 -38.86 -28.07 -15.01
N SER A 37 -40.14 -27.76 -14.74
CA SER A 37 -40.65 -26.38 -14.76
C SER A 37 -40.00 -25.46 -13.72
N VAL A 38 -39.40 -26.03 -12.67
CA VAL A 38 -38.80 -25.30 -11.55
C VAL A 38 -37.32 -24.99 -11.80
N GLY A 39 -36.67 -25.72 -12.71
CA GLY A 39 -35.24 -25.59 -12.97
C GLY A 39 -34.84 -24.20 -13.45
N SER A 40 -35.65 -23.57 -14.30
CA SER A 40 -35.41 -22.19 -14.78
C SER A 40 -35.51 -21.16 -13.65
N LEU A 41 -36.48 -21.31 -12.75
CA LEU A 41 -36.66 -20.45 -11.60
C LEU A 41 -35.47 -20.57 -10.64
N VAL A 42 -35.04 -21.80 -10.31
CA VAL A 42 -33.87 -22.04 -9.45
C VAL A 42 -32.61 -21.46 -10.08
N LYS A 43 -32.39 -21.65 -11.38
CA LYS A 43 -31.25 -21.05 -12.10
C LYS A 43 -31.25 -19.53 -12.02
N GLN A 44 -32.42 -18.90 -12.15
CA GLN A 44 -32.55 -17.45 -11.98
C GLN A 44 -32.21 -17.00 -10.55
N MET A 45 -32.64 -17.76 -9.52
CA MET A 45 -32.27 -17.47 -8.13
C MET A 45 -30.75 -17.58 -7.91
N LEU A 46 -30.15 -18.67 -8.39
CA LEU A 46 -28.70 -18.90 -8.30
C LEU A 46 -27.90 -17.79 -9.00
N SER A 47 -28.35 -17.32 -10.16
CA SER A 47 -27.72 -16.19 -10.87
C SER A 47 -27.84 -14.84 -10.14
N SER A 48 -28.81 -14.72 -9.23
CA SER A 48 -29.04 -13.52 -8.41
C SER A 48 -28.40 -13.64 -7.01
N PHE A 49 -27.97 -14.84 -6.61
CA PHE A 49 -27.41 -15.09 -5.29
C PHE A 49 -26.01 -14.47 -5.18
N PRO A 50 -25.74 -13.60 -4.18
CA PRO A 50 -24.48 -12.88 -4.11
C PRO A 50 -23.29 -13.80 -3.88
N ARG A 51 -22.35 -13.79 -4.83
CA ARG A 51 -21.12 -14.58 -4.78
C ARG A 51 -19.97 -13.73 -5.28
N ILE A 52 -18.84 -13.81 -4.61
CA ILE A 52 -17.61 -13.16 -5.06
C ILE A 52 -16.49 -14.18 -5.16
N GLN A 53 -15.67 -14.01 -6.18
CA GLN A 53 -14.41 -14.74 -6.30
C GLN A 53 -13.30 -13.84 -5.78
N ILE A 54 -12.46 -14.40 -4.91
CA ILE A 54 -11.40 -13.65 -4.22
C ILE A 54 -10.06 -14.26 -4.60
N HIS A 55 -9.10 -13.38 -4.87
CA HIS A 55 -7.70 -13.70 -5.06
C HIS A 55 -6.88 -12.76 -4.20
N ALA A 56 -5.83 -13.26 -3.57
CA ALA A 56 -4.96 -12.45 -2.74
C ALA A 56 -3.50 -12.82 -2.94
N CYS A 57 -2.65 -11.79 -2.96
CA CYS A 57 -1.20 -11.94 -3.02
C CYS A 57 -0.58 -11.26 -1.80
N ALA A 58 0.38 -11.92 -1.17
CA ALA A 58 1.13 -11.39 -0.04
C ALA A 58 2.57 -11.04 -0.44
N GLN A 59 3.04 -9.86 -0.03
CA GLN A 59 4.38 -9.35 -0.32
C GLN A 59 4.99 -8.76 0.95
N PRO A 60 6.10 -9.33 1.47
CA PRO A 60 6.76 -8.79 2.65
C PRO A 60 7.35 -7.40 2.38
N LEU A 61 6.96 -6.38 3.15
CA LEU A 61 7.56 -5.04 3.09
C LEU A 61 8.75 -4.92 4.04
N THR A 62 8.60 -5.49 5.23
CA THR A 62 9.64 -5.64 6.25
C THR A 62 9.50 -7.02 6.90
N ARG A 63 10.37 -7.38 7.85
CA ARG A 63 10.21 -8.60 8.65
C ARG A 63 8.93 -8.64 9.49
N SER A 64 8.36 -7.47 9.78
CA SER A 64 7.20 -7.32 10.66
C SER A 64 5.94 -6.84 9.95
N VAL A 65 6.00 -6.53 8.65
CA VAL A 65 4.89 -5.98 7.88
C VAL A 65 4.75 -6.72 6.55
N LEU A 66 3.58 -7.32 6.35
CA LEU A 66 3.18 -8.00 5.13
C LEU A 66 2.13 -7.15 4.41
N GLN A 67 2.36 -6.85 3.14
CA GLN A 67 1.37 -6.21 2.28
C GLN A 67 0.49 -7.28 1.63
N ILE A 68 -0.82 -7.12 1.74
CA ILE A 68 -1.82 -7.94 1.07
C ILE A 68 -2.45 -7.13 -0.06
N SER A 69 -2.40 -7.69 -1.27
CA SER A 69 -3.16 -7.21 -2.42
C SER A 69 -4.34 -8.14 -2.63
N LEU A 70 -5.53 -7.69 -2.22
CA LEU A 70 -6.79 -8.40 -2.34
C LEU A 70 -7.50 -7.96 -3.61
N THR A 71 -7.80 -8.88 -4.51
CA THR A 71 -8.60 -8.61 -5.71
C THR A 71 -9.83 -9.51 -5.71
N PHE A 72 -11.02 -8.94 -5.91
CA PHE A 72 -12.25 -9.72 -6.00
C PHE A 72 -13.11 -9.32 -7.20
N THR A 73 -13.88 -10.28 -7.69
CA THR A 73 -14.84 -10.14 -8.80
C THR A 73 -16.22 -10.67 -8.40
N THR A 74 -17.27 -10.02 -8.86
CA THR A 74 -18.65 -10.44 -8.57
C THR A 74 -19.13 -11.50 -9.57
N LEU A 75 -19.64 -12.63 -9.08
CA LEU A 75 -20.12 -13.77 -9.88
C LEU A 75 -21.67 -13.85 -9.94
N PHE A 76 -22.36 -12.72 -9.79
CA PHE A 76 -23.82 -12.66 -9.74
C PHE A 76 -24.36 -11.43 -10.47
N SER A 77 -25.66 -11.47 -10.77
CA SER A 77 -26.39 -10.38 -11.40
C SER A 77 -27.23 -9.62 -10.37
N TRP A 78 -27.31 -8.29 -10.51
CA TRP A 78 -28.09 -7.48 -9.58
C TRP A 78 -29.59 -7.71 -9.77
N ASN A 79 -30.24 -8.21 -8.73
CA ASN A 79 -31.69 -8.38 -8.70
C ASN A 79 -32.31 -7.30 -7.81
N HIS A 80 -32.98 -6.32 -8.40
CA HIS A 80 -33.58 -5.20 -7.67
C HIS A 80 -34.66 -5.62 -6.67
N THR A 81 -35.36 -6.73 -6.89
CA THR A 81 -36.40 -7.22 -5.99
C THR A 81 -35.80 -7.84 -4.73
N LEU A 82 -34.66 -8.53 -4.85
CA LEU A 82 -33.96 -9.12 -3.70
C LEU A 82 -33.03 -8.13 -3.00
N MET A 83 -32.26 -7.40 -3.80
CA MET A 83 -31.14 -6.60 -3.33
C MET A 83 -31.52 -5.14 -3.07
N GLY A 84 -32.65 -4.69 -3.60
CA GLY A 84 -33.12 -3.31 -3.52
C GLY A 84 -32.42 -2.37 -4.49
N PHE A 85 -32.48 -1.07 -4.18
CA PHE A 85 -31.84 0.00 -4.93
C PHE A 85 -30.50 0.47 -4.33
N GLY A 86 -30.14 -0.04 -3.15
CA GLY A 86 -28.94 0.34 -2.41
C GLY A 86 -27.67 -0.40 -2.84
N SER A 87 -26.73 -0.53 -1.90
CA SER A 87 -25.53 -1.36 -2.03
C SER A 87 -25.62 -2.57 -1.11
N ASP A 88 -24.93 -3.64 -1.50
CA ASP A 88 -24.71 -4.82 -0.66
C ASP A 88 -23.39 -4.66 0.10
N LEU A 89 -23.42 -4.83 1.42
CA LEU A 89 -22.24 -4.67 2.28
C LEU A 89 -21.54 -6.02 2.45
N TRP A 90 -20.26 -6.06 2.11
CA TRP A 90 -19.39 -7.21 2.29
C TRP A 90 -18.33 -6.89 3.33
N ILE A 91 -18.13 -7.82 4.25
CA ILE A 91 -17.13 -7.72 5.31
C ILE A 91 -16.01 -8.67 4.95
N PHE A 92 -14.79 -8.14 4.85
CA PHE A 92 -13.57 -8.91 4.58
C PHE A 92 -12.71 -8.93 5.83
N TRP A 93 -12.04 -10.04 6.12
CA TRP A 93 -11.03 -10.09 7.16
C TRP A 93 -9.95 -11.11 6.86
N VAL A 94 -8.78 -10.91 7.46
CA VAL A 94 -7.65 -11.83 7.41
C VAL A 94 -7.48 -12.45 8.79
N GLU A 95 -7.53 -13.78 8.85
CA GLU A 95 -7.37 -14.54 10.08
C GLU A 95 -6.23 -15.56 10.00
N ASP A 96 -5.64 -15.83 11.16
CA ASP A 96 -4.79 -16.99 11.38
C ASP A 96 -5.66 -18.25 11.61
N PRO A 97 -5.52 -19.32 10.82
CA PRO A 97 -6.24 -20.56 11.06
C PRO A 97 -5.82 -21.28 12.34
N GLU A 98 -4.60 -21.06 12.83
CA GLU A 98 -4.05 -21.72 14.01
C GLU A 98 -4.41 -20.96 15.29
N THR A 99 -4.35 -19.63 15.27
CA THR A 99 -4.60 -18.79 16.46
C THR A 99 -5.98 -18.11 16.49
N HIS A 100 -6.73 -18.15 15.38
CA HIS A 100 -8.01 -17.45 15.20
C HIS A 100 -7.93 -15.93 15.41
N ASN A 101 -6.73 -15.34 15.33
CA ASN A 101 -6.54 -13.91 15.43
C ASN A 101 -6.88 -13.23 14.11
N ILE A 102 -7.67 -12.15 14.18
CA ILE A 102 -7.98 -11.31 13.04
C ILE A 102 -6.96 -10.17 12.96
N TYR A 103 -6.15 -10.13 11.90
CA TYR A 103 -5.12 -9.12 11.70
C TYR A 103 -5.64 -7.85 11.04
N HIS A 104 -6.65 -7.99 10.19
CA HIS A 104 -7.24 -6.89 9.44
C HIS A 104 -8.68 -7.20 9.11
N HIS A 105 -9.52 -6.17 9.06
CA HIS A 105 -10.87 -6.25 8.52
C HIS A 105 -11.21 -4.98 7.74
N SER A 106 -12.00 -5.14 6.69
CA SER A 106 -12.51 -4.04 5.87
C SER A 106 -13.99 -4.28 5.52
N GLN A 107 -14.68 -3.20 5.16
CA GLN A 107 -16.09 -3.25 4.77
C GLN A 107 -16.25 -2.58 3.42
N ILE A 108 -16.77 -3.32 2.44
CA ILE A 108 -16.91 -2.85 1.06
C ILE A 108 -18.37 -2.90 0.64
N SER A 109 -18.88 -1.76 0.20
CA SER A 109 -20.21 -1.66 -0.41
C SER A 109 -20.13 -1.89 -1.92
N ILE A 110 -20.82 -2.92 -2.39
CA ILE A 110 -20.97 -3.30 -3.80
C ILE A 110 -22.32 -2.79 -4.30
N ASN A 111 -22.31 -2.01 -5.39
CA ASN A 111 -23.53 -1.48 -6.01
C ASN A 111 -23.75 -2.07 -7.40
N ASN A 112 -24.95 -1.85 -7.95
CA ASN A 112 -25.30 -2.33 -9.30
C ASN A 112 -24.33 -1.84 -10.39
N LYS A 113 -23.77 -0.63 -10.28
CA LYS A 113 -22.80 -0.10 -11.26
C LYS A 113 -21.52 -0.95 -11.29
N LYS A 114 -20.96 -1.29 -10.13
CA LYS A 114 -19.76 -2.13 -10.00
C LYS A 114 -19.99 -3.56 -10.51
N ILE A 115 -21.19 -4.11 -10.30
CA ILE A 115 -21.54 -5.45 -10.81
C ILE A 115 -21.66 -5.44 -12.34
N LYS A 116 -22.23 -4.37 -12.91
CA LYS A 116 -22.37 -4.22 -14.36
C LYS A 116 -21.03 -4.01 -15.07
N SER A 117 -20.06 -3.34 -14.43
CA SER A 117 -18.74 -3.15 -15.04
C SER A 117 -17.95 -4.46 -15.14
N LYS A 118 -18.20 -5.43 -14.24
CA LYS A 118 -17.45 -6.70 -14.14
C LYS A 118 -15.94 -6.50 -13.97
N GLU A 119 -15.51 -5.31 -13.59
CA GLU A 119 -14.11 -5.01 -13.36
C GLU A 119 -13.67 -5.58 -12.00
N PRO A 120 -12.49 -6.20 -11.92
CA PRO A 120 -11.90 -6.61 -10.66
C PRO A 120 -11.68 -5.39 -9.75
N ILE A 121 -12.07 -5.52 -8.48
CA ILE A 121 -11.84 -4.49 -7.47
C ILE A 121 -10.64 -4.93 -6.65
N THR A 122 -9.63 -4.07 -6.56
CA THR A 122 -8.41 -4.32 -5.79
C THR A 122 -8.34 -3.42 -4.58
N GLU A 123 -8.08 -4.03 -3.42
CA GLU A 123 -7.78 -3.37 -2.16
C GLU A 123 -6.37 -3.78 -1.70
N MET A 124 -5.58 -2.80 -1.27
CA MET A 124 -4.25 -3.04 -0.73
C MET A 124 -4.21 -2.59 0.71
N PHE A 125 -3.78 -3.48 1.61
CA PHE A 125 -3.62 -3.19 3.02
C PHE A 125 -2.40 -3.93 3.57
N THR A 126 -1.99 -3.59 4.78
CA THR A 126 -0.85 -4.20 5.44
C THR A 126 -1.28 -4.86 6.74
N ILE A 127 -0.72 -6.03 7.04
CA ILE A 127 -0.91 -6.74 8.30
C ILE A 127 0.43 -6.87 9.04
N PRO A 128 0.42 -6.82 10.39
CA PRO A 128 1.59 -7.16 11.17
C PRO A 128 1.83 -8.67 11.14
N ILE A 129 3.09 -9.08 11.03
CA ILE A 129 3.51 -10.49 11.10
C ILE A 129 4.53 -10.68 12.21
N TYR A 130 4.52 -11.86 12.81
CA TYR A 130 5.40 -12.25 13.91
C TYR A 130 6.02 -13.61 13.59
N GLU A 131 7.30 -13.80 13.96
CA GLU A 131 7.97 -15.08 13.82
C GLU A 131 7.69 -15.97 15.06
N PRO A 132 7.40 -17.27 14.89
CA PRO A 132 7.30 -18.00 13.62
C PRO A 132 6.00 -17.68 12.85
N LEU A 133 6.10 -17.62 11.51
CA LEU A 133 4.93 -17.43 10.65
C LEU A 133 4.03 -18.68 10.68
N PRO A 134 2.69 -18.52 10.60
CA PRO A 134 1.79 -19.65 10.40
C PRO A 134 2.01 -20.25 9.01
N SER A 135 1.49 -21.45 8.79
CA SER A 135 1.55 -22.10 7.48
C SER A 135 0.79 -21.31 6.40
N GLN A 136 -0.38 -20.79 6.76
CA GLN A 136 -1.26 -20.07 5.85
C GLN A 136 -2.02 -18.97 6.59
N TYR A 137 -2.39 -17.90 5.89
CA TYR A 137 -3.45 -16.99 6.33
C TYR A 137 -4.72 -17.25 5.53
N ILE A 138 -5.89 -17.05 6.15
CA ILE A 138 -7.18 -17.16 5.48
C ILE A 138 -7.76 -15.76 5.33
N ILE A 139 -8.11 -15.38 4.10
CA ILE A 139 -8.97 -14.23 3.85
C ILE A 139 -10.39 -14.74 3.70
N LYS A 140 -11.31 -14.21 4.51
CA LYS A 140 -12.74 -14.48 4.41
C LYS A 140 -13.47 -13.23 3.97
N ALA A 141 -14.53 -13.43 3.20
CA ALA A 141 -15.48 -12.38 2.89
C ALA A 141 -16.90 -12.91 3.02
N VAL A 142 -17.75 -12.13 3.69
CA VAL A 142 -19.14 -12.51 3.96
C VAL A 142 -20.06 -11.33 3.65
N SER A 143 -21.20 -11.61 3.02
CA SER A 143 -22.27 -10.64 2.88
C SER A 143 -22.94 -10.39 4.23
N ALA A 144 -23.08 -9.12 4.61
CA ALA A 144 -23.77 -8.75 5.85
C ALA A 144 -25.29 -9.04 5.81
N ARG A 145 -25.85 -9.37 4.64
CA ARG A 145 -27.29 -9.58 4.44
C ARG A 145 -27.66 -10.99 4.00
N PHE A 146 -26.84 -11.63 3.17
CA PHE A 146 -27.18 -12.92 2.58
C PHE A 146 -26.48 -14.06 3.33
N LEU A 147 -27.28 -14.89 4.00
CA LEU A 147 -26.79 -16.09 4.65
C LEU A 147 -26.20 -17.07 3.62
N GLY A 148 -25.02 -17.59 3.90
CA GLY A 148 -24.29 -18.50 3.01
C GLY A 148 -23.62 -17.82 1.81
N ALA A 149 -23.68 -16.48 1.72
CA ALA A 149 -22.90 -15.72 0.75
C ALA A 149 -21.54 -15.41 1.35
N GLU A 150 -20.65 -16.40 1.28
CA GLU A 150 -19.29 -16.35 1.78
C GLU A 150 -18.28 -16.82 0.73
N SER A 151 -17.05 -16.36 0.85
CA SER A 151 -15.95 -16.73 -0.03
C SER A 151 -14.65 -16.64 0.75
N GLU A 152 -13.74 -17.56 0.49
CA GLU A 152 -12.46 -17.66 1.20
C GLU A 152 -11.29 -17.82 0.23
N CYS A 153 -10.12 -17.32 0.63
CA CYS A 153 -8.88 -17.40 -0.13
C CYS A 153 -7.72 -17.67 0.82
N LEU A 154 -6.89 -18.66 0.48
CA LEU A 154 -5.71 -19.04 1.27
C LEU A 154 -4.47 -18.30 0.76
N ILE A 155 -3.67 -17.79 1.69
CA ILE A 155 -2.36 -17.19 1.43
C ILE A 155 -1.31 -18.10 2.04
N ASP A 156 -0.45 -18.66 1.21
CA ASP A 156 0.71 -19.44 1.66
C ASP A 156 1.76 -18.52 2.28
N ALA A 157 2.03 -18.71 3.58
CA ALA A 157 3.03 -17.96 4.32
C ALA A 157 4.35 -18.73 4.47
N HIS A 158 4.36 -20.05 4.24
CA HIS A 158 5.55 -20.89 4.37
C HIS A 158 6.65 -20.48 3.37
N ASN A 159 6.26 -20.08 2.16
CA ASN A 159 7.19 -19.73 1.09
C ASN A 159 7.55 -18.24 1.04
N LEU A 160 7.16 -17.45 2.04
CA LEU A 160 7.46 -16.02 2.10
C LEU A 160 8.92 -15.80 2.51
N ILE A 161 9.71 -15.27 1.57
CA ILE A 161 11.07 -14.79 1.85
C ILE A 161 10.97 -13.41 2.49
N LEU A 162 11.18 -13.34 3.80
CA LEU A 162 11.21 -12.07 4.53
C LEU A 162 12.50 -11.29 4.22
N PRO A 163 12.43 -9.98 3.97
CA PRO A 163 13.60 -9.13 3.84
C PRO A 163 14.50 -9.21 5.09
N GLU A 164 15.81 -9.07 4.91
CA GLU A 164 16.73 -9.01 6.05
C GLU A 164 16.54 -7.70 6.84
N GLU A 165 16.64 -7.79 8.17
CA GLU A 165 16.63 -6.62 9.05
C GLU A 165 17.99 -5.92 8.99
N TYR A 166 18.12 -4.95 8.09
CA TYR A 166 19.30 -4.09 8.06
C TYR A 166 19.08 -2.85 8.92
N SER A 167 19.67 -2.79 10.11
CA SER A 167 19.77 -1.54 10.88
C SER A 167 20.87 -0.65 10.30
N ALA A 168 20.68 -0.12 9.09
CA ALA A 168 21.65 0.73 8.39
C ALA A 168 21.71 2.18 8.94
N PHE A 169 21.29 2.42 10.19
CA PHE A 169 21.38 3.75 10.78
C PHE A 169 22.78 3.98 11.33
N THR A 170 23.51 4.89 10.70
CA THR A 170 24.77 5.40 11.26
C THR A 170 24.47 6.16 12.55
N LYS A 171 25.07 5.72 13.66
CA LYS A 171 24.92 6.41 14.95
C LYS A 171 25.42 7.84 14.85
N LEU A 172 24.67 8.76 15.44
CA LEU A 172 25.11 10.13 15.62
C LEU A 172 26.19 10.16 16.69
N LEU A 173 27.38 10.61 16.33
CA LEU A 173 28.53 10.72 17.23
C LEU A 173 28.35 11.95 18.14
N PRO A 174 28.75 11.89 19.42
CA PRO A 174 28.68 13.00 20.35
C PRO A 174 29.81 14.01 20.07
N LEU A 175 29.79 14.63 18.89
CA LEU A 175 30.76 15.62 18.46
C LEU A 175 30.42 16.98 19.05
N LEU A 176 31.47 17.79 19.29
CA LEU A 176 31.28 19.19 19.63
C LEU A 176 30.68 19.92 18.42
N PRO A 177 29.67 20.80 18.61
CA PRO A 177 29.07 21.56 17.51
C PRO A 177 30.13 22.29 16.69
N LEU A 178 30.12 22.08 15.37
CA LEU A 178 31.08 22.70 14.48
C LEU A 178 30.69 24.15 14.20
N ALA A 179 31.58 25.10 14.47
CA ALA A 179 31.36 26.51 14.16
C ALA A 179 31.36 26.77 12.64
N THR A 180 30.60 27.76 12.18
CA THR A 180 30.60 28.19 10.76
C THR A 180 31.96 28.69 10.29
N HIS A 181 32.83 29.13 11.21
CA HIS A 181 34.23 29.45 10.94
C HIS A 181 35.03 28.28 10.31
N ALA A 182 34.58 27.04 10.47
CA ALA A 182 35.19 25.88 9.83
C ALA A 182 35.17 25.95 8.29
N LEU A 183 34.31 26.78 7.70
CA LEU A 183 34.27 27.04 6.25
C LEU A 183 35.50 27.82 5.74
N LYS A 184 36.28 28.46 6.62
CA LYS A 184 37.50 29.23 6.27
C LYS A 184 37.31 30.31 5.18
N ASN A 185 36.08 30.76 4.95
CA ASN A 185 35.75 31.83 4.02
C ASN A 185 34.70 32.75 4.65
N GLU A 186 35.00 34.05 4.78
CA GLU A 186 34.13 35.02 5.45
C GLU A 186 32.80 35.24 4.72
N LEU A 187 32.80 35.19 3.39
CA LEU A 187 31.57 35.32 2.61
C LEU A 187 30.66 34.11 2.83
N TYR A 188 31.23 32.91 2.95
CA TYR A 188 30.45 31.70 3.21
C TYR A 188 29.86 31.69 4.62
N GLN A 189 30.60 32.23 5.59
CA GLN A 189 30.11 32.38 6.97
C GLN A 189 28.89 33.32 7.03
N LYS A 190 28.89 34.42 6.25
CA LYS A 190 27.78 35.40 6.21
C LYS A 190 26.48 34.85 5.63
N ILE A 191 26.52 33.74 4.89
CA ILE A 191 25.33 33.10 4.32
C ILE A 191 24.44 32.51 5.42
N TYR A 192 25.04 32.08 6.53
CA TYR A 192 24.35 31.34 7.57
C TYR A 192 23.97 32.25 8.75
N PRO A 193 22.68 32.30 9.15
CA PRO A 193 22.23 33.14 10.27
C PRO A 193 22.57 32.54 11.65
N PHE A 194 23.29 31.42 11.70
CA PHE A 194 23.63 30.68 12.91
C PHE A 194 25.15 30.54 13.03
N SER A 195 25.65 30.36 14.26
CA SER A 195 27.09 30.26 14.53
C SER A 195 27.61 28.82 14.52
N TYR A 196 26.75 27.83 14.74
CA TYR A 196 27.12 26.41 14.83
C TYR A 196 26.23 25.54 13.96
N PHE A 197 26.83 24.59 13.26
CA PHE A 197 26.13 23.51 12.57
C PHE A 197 25.49 22.55 13.56
N ASN A 198 24.37 21.95 13.18
CA ASN A 198 23.73 20.93 14.00
C ASN A 198 24.59 19.65 14.06
N PRO A 199 24.28 18.68 14.95
CA PRO A 199 25.10 17.47 15.09
C PRO A 199 25.25 16.65 13.80
N ILE A 200 24.18 16.55 13.01
CA ILE A 200 24.19 15.80 11.75
C ILE A 200 25.13 16.48 10.74
N GLN A 201 24.96 17.80 10.55
CA GLN A 201 25.80 18.63 9.69
C GLN A 201 27.27 18.59 10.13
N THR A 202 27.52 18.67 11.44
CA THR A 202 28.85 18.55 12.04
C THR A 202 29.52 17.22 11.68
N GLN A 203 28.79 16.11 11.83
CA GLN A 203 29.31 14.77 11.55
C GLN A 203 29.62 14.55 10.06
N VAL A 204 28.80 15.09 9.15
CA VAL A 204 28.99 14.93 7.70
C VAL A 204 29.90 15.99 7.07
N PHE A 205 30.23 17.06 7.81
CA PHE A 205 30.98 18.21 7.29
C PHE A 205 32.32 17.80 6.67
N HIS A 206 33.09 16.95 7.35
CA HIS A 206 34.41 16.56 6.85
C HIS A 206 34.31 15.85 5.50
N SER A 207 33.41 14.87 5.36
CA SER A 207 33.21 14.15 4.11
C SER A 207 32.80 15.08 2.97
N LEU A 208 31.94 16.07 3.22
CA LEU A 208 31.41 16.95 2.18
C LEU A 208 32.32 18.13 1.83
N TYR A 209 33.05 18.65 2.82
CA TYR A 209 33.82 19.88 2.66
C TYR A 209 35.32 19.63 2.48
N HIS A 210 35.84 18.48 2.92
CA HIS A 210 37.26 18.13 2.84
C HIS A 210 37.58 16.95 1.89
N THR A 211 36.59 16.20 1.42
CA THR A 211 36.81 15.07 0.49
C THR A 211 35.90 15.15 -0.75
N ASP A 212 36.17 14.35 -1.78
CA ASP A 212 35.37 14.26 -3.01
C ASP A 212 34.62 12.91 -3.13
N VAL A 213 34.26 12.31 -2.00
CA VAL A 213 33.50 11.05 -1.99
C VAL A 213 32.01 11.30 -2.21
N ASN A 214 31.34 10.33 -2.82
CA ASN A 214 29.88 10.34 -2.92
C ASN A 214 29.28 10.07 -1.53
N VAL A 215 28.32 10.90 -1.11
CA VAL A 215 27.67 10.79 0.21
C VAL A 215 26.18 10.51 0.03
N LEU A 216 25.71 9.41 0.63
CA LEU A 216 24.27 9.14 0.82
C LEU A 216 23.87 9.60 2.22
N MET A 217 22.94 10.54 2.30
CA MET A 217 22.46 11.09 3.57
C MET A 217 20.97 10.81 3.78
N GLY A 218 20.66 9.87 4.68
CA GLY A 218 19.31 9.64 5.18
C GLY A 218 19.09 10.34 6.51
N ALA A 219 18.21 11.35 6.56
CA ALA A 219 17.81 12.01 7.79
C ALA A 219 16.34 12.50 7.70
N PRO A 220 15.59 12.56 8.82
CA PRO A 220 14.23 13.07 8.84
C PRO A 220 14.10 14.50 8.28
N THR A 221 12.91 14.88 7.81
CA THR A 221 12.62 16.28 7.43
C THR A 221 12.84 17.21 8.62
N GLY A 222 13.39 18.40 8.38
CA GLY A 222 13.80 19.33 9.44
C GLY A 222 15.23 19.13 9.96
N SER A 223 15.90 18.03 9.63
CA SER A 223 17.30 17.75 10.07
C SER A 223 18.38 18.62 9.39
N GLY A 224 17.99 19.57 8.54
CA GLY A 224 18.92 20.48 7.88
C GLY A 224 19.68 19.87 6.68
N LYS A 225 19.09 18.87 5.99
CA LYS A 225 19.64 18.26 4.75
C LYS A 225 19.97 19.28 3.65
N THR A 226 19.22 20.38 3.57
CA THR A 226 19.50 21.46 2.62
C THR A 226 20.88 22.05 2.85
N ILE A 227 21.24 22.37 4.09
CA ILE A 227 22.55 22.95 4.42
C ILE A 227 23.68 21.96 4.10
N VAL A 228 23.43 20.66 4.25
CA VAL A 228 24.37 19.61 3.83
C VAL A 228 24.63 19.67 2.32
N ALA A 229 23.60 19.84 1.51
CA ALA A 229 23.77 20.08 0.08
C ALA A 229 24.53 21.39 -0.20
N GLU A 230 24.22 22.46 0.52
CA GLU A 230 24.91 23.75 0.39
C GLU A 230 26.41 23.65 0.73
N ILE A 231 26.80 22.89 1.76
CA ILE A 231 28.21 22.65 2.10
C ILE A 231 28.96 22.00 0.92
N ALA A 232 28.35 21.02 0.26
CA ALA A 232 28.92 20.39 -0.94
C ALA A 232 29.04 21.38 -2.11
N ILE A 233 28.04 22.24 -2.31
CA ILE A 233 28.05 23.33 -3.30
C ILE A 233 29.21 24.29 -3.04
N LEU A 234 29.38 24.72 -1.79
CA LEU A 234 30.47 25.62 -1.38
C LEU A 234 31.85 25.01 -1.60
N ARG A 235 32.03 23.71 -1.34
CA ARG A 235 33.28 23.01 -1.68
C ARG A 235 33.52 23.04 -3.20
N SER A 236 32.49 22.77 -3.99
CA SER A 236 32.59 22.76 -5.45
C SER A 236 32.96 24.13 -6.02
N PHE A 237 32.44 25.22 -5.43
CA PHE A 237 32.84 26.58 -5.79
C PHE A 237 34.32 26.88 -5.53
N ASN A 238 34.91 26.28 -4.49
CA ASN A 238 36.34 26.44 -4.17
C ASN A 238 37.24 25.59 -5.08
N GLN A 239 36.92 24.31 -5.26
CA GLN A 239 37.79 23.36 -5.96
C GLN A 239 37.60 23.41 -7.49
N PHE A 240 36.39 23.68 -7.95
CA PHE A 240 36.00 23.56 -9.36
C PHE A 240 35.23 24.82 -9.82
N PRO A 241 35.87 26.01 -9.87
CA PRO A 241 35.18 27.30 -10.05
C PRO A 241 34.44 27.45 -11.40
N LEU A 242 34.82 26.68 -12.42
CA LEU A 242 34.20 26.69 -13.76
C LEU A 242 33.17 25.55 -13.96
N SER A 243 32.98 24.70 -12.94
CA SER A 243 32.07 23.57 -13.02
C SER A 243 30.61 24.02 -12.90
N LYS A 244 29.71 23.14 -13.35
CA LYS A 244 28.26 23.30 -13.19
C LYS A 244 27.78 22.37 -12.10
N ILE A 245 26.88 22.88 -11.27
CA ILE A 245 26.24 22.13 -10.20
C ILE A 245 24.76 21.97 -10.57
N ILE A 246 24.25 20.75 -10.47
CA ILE A 246 22.85 20.45 -10.77
C ILE A 246 22.19 19.95 -9.49
N TYR A 247 21.16 20.67 -9.03
CA TYR A 247 20.30 20.25 -7.93
C TYR A 247 18.99 19.71 -8.47
N ILE A 248 18.59 18.53 -7.99
CA ILE A 248 17.38 17.83 -8.42
C ILE A 248 16.49 17.62 -7.20
N ALA A 249 15.21 17.95 -7.34
CA ALA A 249 14.18 17.65 -6.37
C ALA A 249 12.91 17.14 -7.09
N PRO A 250 12.11 16.26 -6.46
CA PRO A 250 10.99 15.60 -7.13
C PRO A 250 9.81 16.53 -7.43
N MET A 251 9.72 17.70 -6.77
CA MET A 251 8.61 18.62 -6.89
C MET A 251 9.06 20.01 -7.36
N LYS A 252 8.35 20.58 -8.34
CA LYS A 252 8.62 21.93 -8.86
C LYS A 252 8.55 23.02 -7.78
N ALA A 253 7.67 22.87 -6.80
CA ALA A 253 7.54 23.81 -5.69
C ALA A 253 8.83 23.88 -4.85
N LEU A 254 9.42 22.72 -4.53
CA LEU A 254 10.69 22.64 -3.77
C LEU A 254 11.84 23.26 -4.56
N VAL A 255 11.92 23.01 -5.87
CA VAL A 255 12.94 23.64 -6.73
C VAL A 255 12.78 25.16 -6.74
N LYS A 256 11.54 25.67 -6.88
CA LYS A 256 11.28 27.12 -6.89
C LYS A 256 11.65 27.77 -5.56
N GLU A 257 11.35 27.13 -4.44
CA GLU A 257 11.73 27.59 -3.11
C GLU A 257 13.26 27.65 -2.97
N ARG A 258 13.96 26.58 -3.37
CA ARG A 258 15.43 26.55 -3.33
C ARG A 258 16.06 27.58 -4.27
N PHE A 259 15.49 27.80 -5.45
CA PHE A 259 15.98 28.83 -6.38
C PHE A 259 15.90 30.24 -5.78
N VAL A 260 14.80 30.59 -5.11
CA VAL A 260 14.68 31.91 -4.46
C VAL A 260 15.69 32.05 -3.31
N ASP A 261 15.83 31.01 -2.48
CA ASP A 261 16.78 30.98 -1.35
C ASP A 261 18.25 31.07 -1.84
N TRP A 262 18.62 30.27 -2.84
CA TRP A 262 19.98 30.20 -3.36
C TRP A 262 20.37 31.36 -4.25
N ASN A 263 19.43 31.99 -4.96
CA ASN A 263 19.70 33.25 -5.65
C ASN A 263 20.02 34.36 -4.63
N ALA A 264 19.31 34.39 -3.50
CA ALA A 264 19.60 35.35 -2.43
C ALA A 264 20.97 35.06 -1.76
N LYS A 265 21.29 33.80 -1.50
CA LYS A 265 22.55 33.39 -0.85
C LYS A 265 23.75 33.40 -1.79
N PHE A 266 23.72 32.60 -2.85
CA PHE A 266 24.84 32.41 -3.77
C PHE A 266 24.88 33.46 -4.88
N GLY A 267 23.71 33.85 -5.41
CA GLY A 267 23.63 34.88 -6.44
C GLY A 267 24.09 36.23 -5.93
N LYS A 268 23.46 36.75 -4.87
CA LYS A 268 23.75 38.11 -4.37
C LYS A 268 25.01 38.22 -3.52
N ILE A 269 25.32 37.24 -2.66
CA ILE A 269 26.46 37.34 -1.71
C ILE A 269 27.76 36.86 -2.35
N LEU A 270 27.71 35.85 -3.23
CA LEU A 270 28.89 35.25 -3.85
C LEU A 270 29.08 35.60 -5.33
N ASP A 271 28.21 36.43 -5.89
CA ASP A 271 28.21 36.83 -7.32
C ASP A 271 28.20 35.63 -8.29
N LYS A 272 27.50 34.54 -7.92
CA LYS A 272 27.36 33.34 -8.76
C LYS A 272 26.13 33.46 -9.65
N LYS A 273 26.36 33.50 -10.97
CA LYS A 273 25.28 33.63 -11.97
C LYS A 273 24.43 32.36 -12.03
N ASN A 274 23.12 32.53 -12.23
CA ASN A 274 22.13 31.45 -12.40
C ASN A 274 22.08 30.44 -11.24
N CYS A 275 22.27 30.92 -10.01
CA CYS A 275 22.05 30.17 -8.77
C CYS A 275 20.66 30.43 -8.18
#